data_AF-V4H4J6-F1
#
_entry.id   AF-V4H4J6-F1
#
_cell.length_a   1.000
_cell.length_b   1.000
_cell.length_c   1.000
_cell.angle_alpha   90.00
_cell.angle_beta   90.00
_cell.angle_gamma   90.00
#
_symmetry.space_group_name_H-M   'P 1'
#
loop_
_entity.id
_entity.type
_entity.pdbx_description
1 polymer ?
#
loop_
_entity_poly.entity_id
_entity_poly.type
_entity_poly.pdbx_seq_one_letter_code
_entity_poly.pdbx_strand_id
1 'polypeptide(L)'
;GYPMDVKEKGPIKPVGYYPLHQNTPTPLSRRIISKPLCLGLRVMDGLLTCGEGQRLGIYGAAGVGKSQFLATLAKNAIADVNVLAPNRGAWPGGKGVH
;
A
#
# COMPACT_ATOMS: atom_id res chain seq x y z
N GLY A 1 14.29 -1.72 9.65
CA GLY A 1 13.41 -0.54 9.62
C GLY A 1 13.41 0.07 10.99
N TYR A 2 14.20 1.13 11.19
CA TYR A 2 14.15 1.88 12.43
C TYR A 2 12.95 2.83 12.38
N PRO A 3 12.05 2.83 13.38
CA PRO A 3 10.93 3.76 13.41
C PRO A 3 11.45 5.20 13.47
N MET A 4 10.95 6.06 12.57
CA MET A 4 11.36 7.47 12.50
C MET A 4 10.50 8.38 13.39
N ASP A 5 9.34 7.91 13.83
CA ASP A 5 8.34 8.64 14.62
C ASP A 5 8.37 8.31 16.12
N VAL A 6 9.47 7.71 16.62
CA VAL A 6 9.63 7.35 18.05
C VAL A 6 9.49 8.56 18.98
N LYS A 7 9.93 9.74 18.52
CA LYS A 7 9.81 10.99 19.29
C LYS A 7 8.37 11.43 19.51
N GLU A 8 7.47 11.09 18.59
CA GLU A 8 6.06 11.52 18.63
C GLU A 8 5.13 10.43 19.16
N LYS A 9 5.36 9.15 18.79
CA LYS A 9 4.46 8.03 19.11
C LYS A 9 5.05 7.02 20.10
N GLY A 10 6.29 7.24 20.55
CA GLY A 10 6.99 6.32 21.45
C GLY A 10 7.49 5.05 20.75
N PRO A 11 8.14 4.15 21.52
CA PRO A 11 8.71 2.92 20.97
C PRO A 11 7.62 1.90 20.61
N ILE A 12 7.76 1.26 19.45
CA ILE A 12 6.91 0.15 19.03
C ILE A 12 7.18 -1.04 19.97
N LYS A 13 6.13 -1.55 20.63
CA LYS A 13 6.19 -2.79 21.44
C LYS A 13 5.71 -3.96 20.57
N PRO A 14 6.61 -4.76 19.96
CA PRO A 14 6.21 -5.87 19.13
C PRO A 14 5.58 -6.99 19.97
N VAL A 15 4.48 -7.56 19.48
CA VAL A 15 3.83 -8.73 20.08
C VAL A 15 4.51 -10.04 19.61
N GLY A 16 5.26 -9.98 18.50
CA GLY A 16 6.03 -11.09 17.96
C GLY A 16 6.86 -10.67 16.75
N TYR A 17 7.74 -11.56 16.30
CA TYR A 17 8.56 -11.37 15.11
C TYR A 17 8.15 -12.36 14.03
N TYR A 18 8.18 -11.91 12.78
CA TYR A 18 7.82 -12.71 11.62
C TYR A 18 8.94 -12.65 10.58
N PRO A 19 9.30 -13.76 9.92
CA PRO A 19 10.36 -13.76 8.92
C PRO A 19 9.98 -12.91 7.70
N LEU A 20 10.90 -12.04 7.26
CA LEU A 20 10.71 -11.20 6.07
C LEU A 20 10.63 -12.02 4.78
N HIS A 21 11.36 -13.13 4.74
CA HIS A 21 11.35 -14.07 3.64
C HIS A 21 10.55 -15.30 4.04
N GLN A 22 9.43 -15.51 3.36
CA GLN A 22 8.63 -16.72 3.50
C GLN A 22 8.47 -17.42 2.16
N ASN A 23 8.32 -18.75 2.24
CA ASN A 23 7.98 -19.55 1.08
C ASN A 23 6.56 -19.20 0.61
N THR A 24 6.37 -19.17 -0.71
CA THR A 24 5.10 -18.85 -1.33
C THR A 24 4.01 -19.78 -0.82
N PRO A 25 2.85 -19.26 -0.37
CA PRO A 25 1.72 -20.10 0.02
C PRO A 25 1.26 -20.94 -1.17
N THR A 26 0.72 -22.13 -0.88
CA THR A 26 0.31 -23.13 -1.87
C THR A 26 -0.62 -22.51 -2.92
N PRO A 27 -0.41 -22.72 -4.24
CA PRO A 27 -1.24 -22.10 -5.27
C PRO A 27 -2.73 -22.44 -5.15
N LEU A 28 -3.04 -23.62 -4.62
CA LEU A 28 -4.39 -24.14 -4.41
C LEU A 28 -5.11 -23.52 -3.21
N SER A 29 -4.40 -22.85 -2.30
CA SER A 29 -5.02 -22.12 -1.18
C SER A 29 -5.35 -20.66 -1.53
N ARG A 30 -5.14 -20.26 -2.79
CA ARG A 30 -5.40 -18.90 -3.25
C ARG A 30 -6.91 -18.67 -3.31
N ARG A 31 -7.42 -17.76 -2.46
CA ARG A 31 -8.80 -17.32 -2.54
C ARG A 31 -9.10 -16.69 -3.89
N ILE A 32 -10.26 -17.03 -4.43
CA ILE A 32 -10.85 -16.33 -5.58
C ILE A 32 -11.20 -14.91 -5.13
N ILE A 33 -10.91 -13.94 -5.97
CA ILE A 33 -11.26 -12.54 -5.76
C ILE A 33 -12.78 -12.42 -5.89
N SER A 34 -13.50 -12.34 -4.77
CA SER A 34 -14.96 -12.30 -4.74
C SER A 34 -15.53 -11.00 -4.16
N LYS A 35 -14.72 -10.23 -3.42
CA LYS A 35 -15.14 -8.98 -2.80
C LYS A 35 -14.56 -7.79 -3.57
N PRO A 36 -15.39 -6.87 -4.08
CA PRO A 36 -14.90 -5.62 -4.66
C PRO A 36 -14.26 -4.76 -3.57
N LEU A 37 -13.11 -4.17 -3.88
CA LEU A 37 -12.37 -3.21 -3.07
C LEU A 37 -12.57 -1.83 -3.67
N CYS A 38 -13.31 -0.97 -2.98
CA CYS A 38 -13.50 0.41 -3.39
C CYS A 38 -12.21 1.21 -3.16
N LEU A 39 -11.60 1.67 -4.25
CA LEU A 39 -10.38 2.46 -4.25
C LEU A 39 -10.64 3.96 -4.05
N GLY A 40 -11.91 4.39 -4.12
CA GLY A 40 -12.30 5.78 -3.96
C GLY A 40 -11.92 6.64 -5.16
N LEU A 41 -11.79 6.00 -6.33
CA LEU A 41 -11.54 6.63 -7.62
C LEU A 41 -12.60 6.13 -8.58
N ARG A 42 -13.57 6.99 -8.94
CA ARG A 42 -14.69 6.64 -9.82
C ARG A 42 -14.26 5.91 -11.10
N VAL A 43 -13.14 6.33 -11.68
CA VAL A 43 -12.59 5.70 -12.90
C VAL A 43 -12.12 4.26 -12.64
N MET A 44 -11.54 3.96 -11.49
CA MET A 44 -11.13 2.60 -11.12
C MET A 44 -12.33 1.80 -10.63
N ASP A 45 -13.16 2.35 -9.74
CA ASP A 45 -14.31 1.64 -9.19
C ASP A 45 -15.35 1.27 -10.26
N GLY A 46 -15.51 2.11 -11.30
CA GLY A 46 -16.47 1.91 -12.37
C GLY A 46 -15.95 1.21 -13.63
N LEU A 47 -14.67 1.37 -14.02
CA LEU A 47 -14.13 0.78 -15.25
C LEU A 47 -13.16 -0.38 -14.99
N LEU A 48 -12.52 -0.41 -13.82
CA LEU A 48 -11.49 -1.39 -13.46
C LEU A 48 -11.70 -1.84 -12.01
N THR A 49 -12.92 -2.28 -11.69
CA THR A 49 -13.29 -2.65 -10.31
C THR A 49 -12.27 -3.64 -9.77
N CYS A 50 -11.51 -3.20 -8.77
CA CYS A 50 -10.49 -4.02 -8.16
C CYS A 50 -11.13 -4.88 -7.08
N GLY A 51 -10.69 -6.12 -6.91
CA GLY A 51 -11.16 -6.96 -5.80
C GLY A 51 -10.07 -7.26 -4.78
N GLU A 52 -10.51 -7.64 -3.57
CA GLU A 52 -9.63 -8.02 -2.47
C GLU A 52 -8.71 -9.18 -2.90
N GLY A 53 -7.39 -8.96 -2.81
CA GLY A 53 -6.37 -9.93 -3.24
C GLY A 53 -5.90 -9.80 -4.69
N GLN A 54 -6.41 -8.81 -5.45
CA GLN A 54 -5.90 -8.49 -6.78
C GLN A 54 -4.53 -7.80 -6.72
N ARG A 55 -3.68 -8.08 -7.72
CA ARG A 55 -2.38 -7.42 -7.88
C ARG A 55 -2.48 -6.41 -9.03
N LEU A 56 -2.42 -5.11 -8.73
CA LEU A 56 -2.35 -4.06 -9.74
C LEU A 56 -0.92 -3.55 -9.92
N GLY A 57 -0.50 -3.42 -11.18
CA GLY A 57 0.69 -2.68 -11.56
C GLY A 57 0.31 -1.30 -12.11
N ILE A 58 1.01 -0.26 -11.68
CA ILE A 58 0.80 1.11 -12.17
C ILE A 58 1.98 1.48 -13.06
N TYR A 59 1.71 1.63 -14.36
CA TYR A 59 2.73 1.89 -15.38
C TYR A 59 2.57 3.31 -15.96
N GLY A 60 3.68 3.93 -16.34
CA GLY A 60 3.71 5.22 -17.03
C GLY A 60 5.12 5.81 -17.07
N ALA A 61 5.32 6.94 -17.75
CA ALA A 61 6.61 7.64 -17.80
C ALA A 61 7.01 8.28 -16.46
N ALA A 62 8.29 8.59 -16.24
CA ALA A 62 8.70 9.35 -15.06
C ALA A 62 8.00 10.73 -15.03
N GLY A 63 7.63 11.21 -13.84
CA GLY A 63 6.97 12.52 -13.69
C GLY A 63 5.45 12.57 -13.93
N VAL A 64 4.82 11.51 -14.43
CA VAL A 64 3.35 11.47 -14.69
C VAL A 64 2.47 11.41 -13.42
N GLY A 65 3.04 11.61 -12.24
CA GLY A 65 2.28 11.63 -10.99
C GLY A 65 1.93 10.26 -10.39
N LYS A 66 2.63 9.17 -10.73
CA LYS A 66 2.39 7.84 -10.12
C LYS A 66 2.40 7.85 -8.59
N SER A 67 3.34 8.55 -7.98
CA SER A 67 3.40 8.69 -6.52
C SER A 67 2.23 9.50 -5.96
N GLN A 68 1.78 10.53 -6.69
CA GLN A 68 0.59 11.29 -6.33
C GLN A 68 -0.65 10.41 -6.39
N PHE A 69 -0.76 9.59 -7.44
CA PHE A 69 -1.85 8.65 -7.62
C PHE A 69 -1.87 7.58 -6.51
N LEU A 70 -0.72 7.01 -6.16
CA LEU A 70 -0.58 6.11 -5.01
C LEU A 70 -0.96 6.78 -3.69
N ALA A 71 -0.60 8.06 -3.51
CA ALA A 71 -1.00 8.83 -2.33
C ALA A 71 -2.52 9.05 -2.27
N THR A 72 -3.16 9.33 -3.41
CA THR A 72 -4.62 9.45 -3.50
C THR A 72 -5.30 8.12 -3.19
N LEU A 73 -4.79 7.01 -3.73
CA LEU A 73 -5.28 5.67 -3.40
C LEU A 73 -5.16 5.39 -1.90
N ALA A 74 -4.02 5.67 -1.28
CA ALA A 74 -3.82 5.42 0.14
C ALA A 74 -4.75 6.26 1.05
N LYS A 75 -5.20 7.42 0.57
CA LYS A 75 -6.13 8.29 1.29
C LYS A 75 -7.60 7.91 1.10
N ASN A 76 -7.96 7.44 -0.09
CA ASN A 76 -9.36 7.24 -0.48
C ASN A 76 -9.79 5.77 -0.50
N ALA A 77 -8.85 4.81 -0.53
CA ALA A 77 -9.18 3.40 -0.53
C ALA A 77 -9.80 2.98 0.79
N ILE A 78 -10.91 2.24 0.71
CA ILE A 78 -11.59 1.67 1.86
C ILE A 78 -10.85 0.41 2.26
N ALA A 79 -9.87 0.56 3.15
CA ALA A 79 -9.09 -0.53 3.70
C ALA A 79 -8.83 -0.29 5.18
N ASP A 80 -8.93 -1.34 5.99
CA ASP A 80 -8.66 -1.26 7.43
C ASP A 80 -7.20 -0.88 7.71
N VAL A 81 -6.27 -1.33 6.86
CA VAL A 81 -4.84 -1.09 6.99
C VAL A 81 -4.22 -0.84 5.62
N ASN A 82 -3.55 0.29 5.46
CA ASN A 82 -2.77 0.64 4.27
C ASN A 82 -1.28 0.63 4.59
N VAL A 83 -0.52 -0.26 3.94
CA VAL A 83 0.94 -0.34 4.07
C VAL A 83 1.60 0.29 2.85
N LEU A 84 2.44 1.31 3.06
CA LEU A 84 3.15 2.02 2.00
C LEU A 84 4.67 1.86 2.17
N ALA A 85 5.36 1.47 1.09
CA ALA A 85 6.81 1.33 1.05
C ALA A 85 7.40 2.12 -0.14
N PRO A 86 7.47 3.46 -0.06
CA PRO A 86 8.03 4.27 -1.13
C PRO A 86 9.56 4.20 -1.15
N ASN A 87 10.15 4.27 -2.35
CA ASN A 87 11.58 4.56 -2.48
C ASN A 87 11.89 5.98 -1.98
N ARG A 88 13.13 6.20 -1.53
CA ARG A 88 13.59 7.48 -0.98
C ARG A 88 13.30 8.63 -1.96
N GLY A 89 12.60 9.67 -1.48
CA GLY A 89 12.25 10.86 -2.26
C GLY A 89 10.99 10.74 -3.14
N ALA A 90 10.37 9.57 -3.23
CA ALA A 90 9.18 9.38 -4.07
C ALA A 90 7.86 9.83 -3.41
N TRP A 91 7.84 10.00 -2.07
CA TRP A 91 6.63 10.37 -1.34
C TRP A 91 6.52 11.90 -1.16
N PRO A 92 5.42 12.53 -1.61
CA PRO A 92 5.26 13.98 -1.54
C PRO A 92 5.20 14.52 -0.10
N GLY A 93 4.79 13.70 0.88
CA GLY A 93 4.81 14.06 2.31
C GLY A 93 6.14 13.81 3.01
N GLY A 94 7.18 13.35 2.29
CA GLY A 94 8.48 12.96 2.86
C GLY A 94 9.55 14.07 2.85
N LYS A 95 9.20 15.28 2.39
CA LYS A 95 10.07 16.46 2.51
C LYS A 95 9.84 17.10 3.88
N GLY A 96 10.57 16.69 4.92
CA GLY A 96 10.48 17.44 6.17
C GLY A 96 10.97 16.82 7.47
N VAL A 97 11.62 15.65 7.50
CA VAL A 97 12.20 15.16 8.76
C VAL A 97 13.56 14.53 8.49
N HIS A 98 14.60 15.35 8.66
CA HIS A 98 15.93 14.89 9.06
C HIS A 98 15.96 14.78 10.58
#